data_AF-A0A7S4SBC1-F1
#
_entry.id   AF-A0A7S4SBC1-F1
#
_cell.length_a   1.000
_cell.length_b   1.000
_cell.length_c   1.000
_cell.angle_alpha   90.00
_cell.angle_beta   90.00
_cell.angle_gamma   90.00
#
_symmetry.space_group_name_H-M   'P 1'
#
loop_
_entity.id
_entity.type
_entity.pdbx_description
1 polymer ?
#
loop_
_entity_poly.entity_id
_entity_poly.type
_entity_poly.pdbx_seq_one_letter_code
_entity_poly.pdbx_strand_id
1 'polypeptide(L)'
;MAPFAGTTPPSLSPTSDSSTDYNHYTHHHHHQENEMNKAYPSPPPPHHHHAHSWGGIPMHNHNGSIMLDHHSRPLYKSQYLSCNPLKSDCKERVGFSGRKFTYVSGDGVIRTMNSVFGYGGWGSEITMERLVYCEQDAKKRWVIGYLATVRIKILENNTSPGVPMFHEDCGSGEAIDSNKIHAHDKALKCAVTDAMKRAARHFGERLGNALYIKGNSIRNAPIDNKTALDRLEKEENKIMFGDQTQLKAQLEEQQQQQQQQQAEQNGDNGVSSAEQQQGVNISNNAEQRNNSERNTLQQQQQQQQ
;
A
#
# COMPACT_ATOMS: atom_id res chain seq x y z
N MET A 1 -22.11 6.98 -68.92
CA MET A 1 -22.14 8.02 -69.96
C MET A 1 -21.28 9.19 -69.48
N ALA A 2 -20.16 9.45 -70.15
CA ALA A 2 -19.29 10.63 -70.02
C ALA A 2 -19.83 11.76 -70.97
N PRO A 3 -19.28 13.01 -71.07
CA PRO A 3 -17.87 13.39 -70.87
C PRO A 3 -17.49 14.79 -70.28
N PHE A 4 -16.24 14.88 -69.78
CA PHE A 4 -15.16 15.92 -69.90
C PHE A 4 -15.47 17.43 -69.74
N ALA A 5 -14.62 18.36 -69.27
CA ALA A 5 -13.19 18.52 -68.90
C ALA A 5 -13.11 19.74 -67.94
N GLY A 6 -12.13 20.02 -67.05
CA GLY A 6 -10.67 19.90 -67.12
C GLY A 6 -10.04 21.26 -67.49
N THR A 7 -9.44 22.00 -66.53
CA THR A 7 -8.20 22.82 -66.70
C THR A 7 -7.82 23.67 -65.46
N THR A 8 -6.57 23.51 -65.02
CA THR A 8 -5.64 24.45 -64.34
C THR A 8 -4.26 24.19 -64.98
N PRO A 9 -3.17 24.97 -64.78
CA PRO A 9 -2.94 26.35 -64.29
C PRO A 9 -2.08 27.17 -65.31
N PRO A 10 -1.34 28.23 -64.91
CA PRO A 10 0.11 28.01 -64.75
C PRO A 10 0.79 28.77 -63.59
N SER A 11 1.94 28.25 -63.19
CA SER A 11 2.94 28.81 -62.27
C SER A 11 3.89 29.77 -62.97
N LEU A 12 4.32 30.85 -62.30
CA LEU A 12 5.64 31.46 -62.47
C LEU A 12 6.09 32.13 -61.15
N SER A 13 7.20 31.66 -60.58
CA SER A 13 8.14 32.42 -59.74
C SER A 13 9.36 32.78 -60.61
N PRO A 14 10.42 33.51 -60.17
CA PRO A 14 10.73 34.15 -58.88
C PRO A 14 11.23 35.61 -59.03
N THR A 15 11.54 36.32 -57.94
CA THR A 15 12.66 37.29 -57.88
C THR A 15 13.00 37.70 -56.44
N SER A 16 14.28 38.04 -56.28
CA SER A 16 15.12 38.18 -55.09
C SER A 16 15.15 39.57 -54.44
N ASP A 17 15.72 39.59 -53.23
CA ASP A 17 16.52 40.64 -52.60
C ASP A 17 15.85 41.94 -52.09
N SER A 18 15.95 42.18 -50.77
CA SER A 18 17.07 42.96 -50.21
C SER A 18 16.88 43.27 -48.72
N SER A 19 18.00 43.16 -48.01
CA SER A 19 18.25 43.52 -46.61
C SER A 19 18.18 45.02 -46.36
N THR A 20 17.82 45.44 -45.14
CA THR A 20 18.46 46.60 -44.51
C THR A 20 18.49 46.44 -42.99
N ASP A 21 19.70 46.24 -42.48
CA ASP A 21 20.10 46.43 -41.09
C ASP A 21 19.96 47.92 -40.70
N TYR A 22 19.59 48.18 -39.45
CA TYR A 22 19.88 49.45 -38.78
C TYR A 22 20.48 49.14 -37.41
N ASN A 23 21.72 49.55 -37.21
CA ASN A 23 22.49 49.30 -36.00
C ASN A 23 23.08 50.61 -35.47
N HIS A 24 23.12 50.70 -34.14
CA HIS A 24 24.01 51.50 -33.30
C HIS A 24 23.82 53.02 -33.14
N TYR A 25 23.63 53.42 -31.88
CA TYR A 25 24.26 54.60 -31.31
C TYR A 25 24.94 54.23 -29.98
N THR A 26 26.25 54.50 -29.92
CA THR A 26 27.09 54.41 -28.72
C THR A 26 27.54 55.82 -28.38
N HIS A 27 27.56 56.19 -27.09
CA HIS A 27 28.30 57.35 -26.60
C HIS A 27 29.09 56.98 -25.35
N HIS A 28 30.39 57.29 -25.39
CA HIS A 28 31.39 57.11 -24.34
C HIS A 28 31.76 58.47 -23.74
N HIS A 29 31.94 58.53 -22.42
CA HIS A 29 32.87 59.37 -21.63
C HIS A 29 32.51 59.21 -20.14
N HIS A 30 33.36 59.30 -19.11
CA HIS A 30 34.79 59.11 -18.84
C HIS A 30 34.91 59.14 -17.29
N HIS A 31 35.81 58.34 -16.70
CA HIS A 31 36.36 58.32 -15.32
C HIS A 31 35.73 59.11 -14.14
N GLN A 32 35.51 58.45 -12.98
CA GLN A 32 36.35 58.62 -11.76
C GLN A 32 36.05 57.54 -10.69
N GLU A 33 37.10 57.17 -9.95
CA GLU A 33 37.18 56.11 -8.93
C GLU A 33 36.39 56.41 -7.64
N ASN A 34 35.90 55.36 -6.98
CA ASN A 34 35.88 55.30 -5.52
C ASN A 34 35.91 53.84 -5.05
N GLU A 35 37.02 53.46 -4.44
CA GLU A 35 37.22 52.18 -3.75
C GLU A 35 36.43 52.12 -2.43
N MET A 36 36.34 50.89 -1.91
CA MET A 36 35.85 50.48 -0.58
C MET A 36 34.34 50.22 -0.43
N ASN A 37 33.93 49.03 -0.90
CA ASN A 37 33.15 48.13 -0.05
C ASN A 37 33.47 46.67 -0.44
N LYS A 38 34.35 46.02 0.33
CA LYS A 38 34.50 44.55 0.32
C LYS A 38 33.24 43.94 0.94
N ALA A 39 32.18 43.81 0.15
CA ALA A 39 31.05 42.97 0.51
C ALA A 39 31.46 41.51 0.32
N TYR A 40 31.52 40.76 1.41
CA TYR A 40 31.58 39.29 1.36
C TYR A 40 30.45 38.78 0.45
N PRO A 41 30.69 37.81 -0.44
CA PRO A 41 29.61 37.23 -1.21
C PRO A 41 28.58 36.66 -0.23
N SER A 42 27.33 37.12 -0.35
CA SER A 42 26.20 36.54 0.37
C SER A 42 26.23 35.03 0.20
N PRO A 43 26.00 34.24 1.27
CA PRO A 43 25.94 32.79 1.14
C PRO A 43 24.88 32.46 0.07
N PRO A 44 25.14 31.44 -0.79
CA PRO A 44 24.15 31.04 -1.78
C PRO A 44 22.81 30.78 -1.07
N PRO A 45 21.67 31.12 -1.69
CA PRO A 45 20.37 30.79 -1.12
C PRO A 45 20.39 29.30 -0.78
N PRO A 46 19.82 28.89 0.37
CA PRO A 46 19.91 27.51 0.81
C PRO A 46 19.49 26.65 -0.35
N HIS A 47 20.43 25.85 -0.86
CA HIS A 47 20.12 24.84 -1.85
C HIS A 47 18.94 24.09 -1.26
N HIS A 48 17.77 24.18 -1.91
CA HIS A 48 16.74 23.19 -1.67
C HIS A 48 17.44 21.89 -1.97
N HIS A 49 17.82 21.20 -0.90
CA HIS A 49 18.21 19.82 -0.97
C HIS A 49 16.98 19.16 -1.60
N HIS A 50 17.04 18.93 -2.91
CA HIS A 50 16.45 17.76 -3.50
C HIS A 50 17.18 16.60 -2.84
N ALA A 51 16.83 16.35 -1.57
CA ALA A 51 16.85 15.02 -1.05
C ALA A 51 15.99 14.26 -2.06
N HIS A 52 16.64 13.43 -2.86
CA HIS A 52 16.01 12.20 -3.32
C HIS A 52 15.68 11.40 -2.06
N SER A 53 14.64 11.87 -1.39
CA SER A 53 14.08 11.31 -0.19
C SER A 53 13.32 10.11 -0.68
N TRP A 54 13.74 8.94 -0.21
CA TRP A 54 12.90 7.75 -0.19
C TRP A 54 11.60 7.95 0.63
N GLY A 55 11.36 9.15 1.19
CA GLY A 55 10.08 9.59 1.74
C GLY A 55 9.11 9.91 0.61
N GLY A 56 7.98 9.21 0.60
CA GLY A 56 6.94 9.35 -0.42
C GLY A 56 6.35 10.77 -0.51
N ILE A 57 5.49 10.99 -1.50
CA ILE A 57 4.79 12.26 -1.68
C ILE A 57 3.68 12.38 -0.61
N PRO A 58 3.67 13.41 0.26
CA PRO A 58 2.61 13.59 1.24
C PRO A 58 1.29 13.98 0.58
N MET A 59 0.20 13.56 1.21
CA MET A 59 -1.15 14.05 0.94
C MET A 59 -1.30 15.47 1.50
N HIS A 60 -2.15 16.29 0.88
CA HIS A 60 -2.40 17.67 1.32
C HIS A 60 -3.89 17.92 1.57
N ASN A 61 -4.18 18.76 2.56
CA ASN A 61 -5.51 19.31 2.79
C ASN A 61 -5.82 20.39 1.74
N HIS A 62 -7.10 20.77 1.63
CA HIS A 62 -7.54 21.81 0.69
C HIS A 62 -6.88 23.18 0.91
N ASN A 63 -6.41 23.46 2.14
CA ASN A 63 -5.67 24.68 2.47
C ASN A 63 -4.16 24.58 2.17
N GLY A 64 -3.69 23.47 1.59
CA GLY A 64 -2.30 23.22 1.24
C GLY A 64 -1.43 22.67 2.38
N SER A 65 -1.95 22.51 3.60
CA SER A 65 -1.16 21.88 4.67
C SER A 65 -1.02 20.37 4.47
N ILE A 66 0.06 19.78 4.99
CA ILE A 66 0.25 18.32 4.98
C ILE A 66 -0.90 17.66 5.75
N MET A 67 -1.49 16.65 5.13
CA MET A 67 -2.51 15.83 5.76
C MET A 67 -1.85 14.88 6.77
N LEU A 68 -2.38 14.85 7.99
CA LEU A 68 -1.90 13.98 9.05
C LEU A 68 -2.85 12.79 9.23
N ASP A 69 -2.28 11.64 9.59
CA ASP A 69 -3.05 10.51 10.08
C ASP A 69 -3.56 10.75 11.52
N HIS A 70 -4.29 9.77 12.04
CA HIS A 70 -4.87 9.84 13.38
C HIS A 70 -3.83 9.70 14.52
N HIS A 71 -2.56 9.45 14.20
CA HIS A 71 -1.42 9.51 15.11
C HIS A 71 -0.61 10.80 14.93
N SER A 72 -1.14 11.79 14.20
CA SER A 72 -0.47 13.05 13.87
C SER A 72 0.81 12.90 13.03
N ARG A 73 0.93 11.81 12.25
CA ARG A 73 2.05 11.56 11.32
C ARG A 73 1.66 12.02 9.91
N PRO A 74 2.60 12.51 9.07
CA PRO A 74 2.32 12.78 7.66
C PRO A 74 1.75 11.54 6.94
N LEU A 75 0.60 11.71 6.28
CA LEU A 75 -0.01 10.67 5.46
C LEU A 75 0.51 10.78 4.03
N TYR A 76 1.08 9.69 3.51
CA TYR A 76 1.65 9.66 2.16
C TYR A 76 0.67 9.08 1.13
N LYS A 77 0.79 9.52 -0.14
CA LYS A 77 -0.03 9.02 -1.25
C LYS A 77 0.08 7.51 -1.40
N SER A 78 1.31 6.97 -1.34
CA SER A 78 1.57 5.54 -1.40
C SER A 78 0.84 4.79 -0.29
N GLN A 79 0.97 5.26 0.96
CA GLN A 79 0.29 4.67 2.11
C GLN A 79 -1.24 4.67 1.93
N TYR A 80 -1.80 5.80 1.48
CA TYR A 80 -3.24 5.91 1.24
C TYR A 80 -3.74 4.98 0.12
N LEU A 81 -2.97 4.85 -0.97
CA LEU A 81 -3.28 3.96 -2.10
C LEU A 81 -3.11 2.47 -1.76
N SER A 82 -2.24 2.12 -0.80
CA SER A 82 -2.04 0.76 -0.30
C SER A 82 -3.17 0.27 0.63
N CYS A 83 -3.99 1.18 1.17
CA CYS A 83 -5.15 0.77 1.97
C CYS A 83 -6.21 0.06 1.13
N ASN A 84 -6.97 -0.87 1.73
CA ASN A 84 -8.19 -1.39 1.11
C ASN A 84 -9.23 -0.28 0.83
N PRO A 85 -10.09 -0.42 -0.20
CA PRO A 85 -11.15 0.53 -0.48
C PRO A 85 -12.13 0.65 0.68
N LEU A 86 -12.67 1.85 0.91
CA LEU A 86 -13.69 2.04 1.94
C LEU A 86 -14.99 1.36 1.55
N LYS A 87 -15.74 0.94 2.56
CA LYS A 87 -17.07 0.35 2.40
C LYS A 87 -18.02 1.28 1.64
N SER A 88 -17.92 2.60 1.84
CA SER A 88 -18.72 3.61 1.14
C SER A 88 -18.47 3.66 -0.36
N ASP A 89 -17.24 3.34 -0.78
CA ASP A 89 -16.82 3.33 -2.19
C ASP A 89 -17.08 1.98 -2.86
N CYS A 90 -17.47 0.97 -2.11
CA CYS A 90 -17.75 -0.37 -2.61
C CYS A 90 -19.24 -0.58 -2.91
N LYS A 91 -19.52 -1.41 -3.91
CA LYS A 91 -20.86 -1.90 -4.28
C LYS A 91 -20.80 -3.41 -4.52
N GLU A 92 -21.96 -4.06 -4.46
CA GLU A 92 -22.11 -5.47 -4.83
C GLU A 92 -22.97 -5.61 -6.09
N ARG A 93 -22.63 -6.58 -6.92
CA ARG A 93 -23.50 -7.09 -7.98
C ARG A 93 -23.66 -8.60 -7.84
N VAL A 94 -24.81 -9.11 -8.23
CA VAL A 94 -25.03 -10.56 -8.36
C VAL A 94 -24.56 -10.96 -9.75
N GLY A 95 -23.60 -11.88 -9.82
CA GLY A 95 -23.16 -12.48 -11.06
C GLY A 95 -23.87 -13.80 -11.34
N PHE A 96 -23.36 -14.51 -12.35
CA PHE A 96 -23.89 -15.82 -12.74
C PHE A 96 -23.81 -16.81 -11.57
N SER A 97 -24.80 -17.70 -11.45
CA SER A 97 -24.95 -18.65 -10.32
C SER A 97 -25.23 -17.98 -8.94
N GLY A 98 -25.64 -16.71 -8.91
CA GLY A 98 -26.02 -16.02 -7.67
C GLY A 98 -24.85 -15.56 -6.80
N ARG A 99 -23.61 -15.76 -7.26
CA ARG A 99 -22.40 -15.30 -6.56
C ARG A 99 -22.36 -13.77 -6.54
N LYS A 100 -22.07 -13.19 -5.39
CA LYS A 100 -21.91 -11.74 -5.24
C LYS A 100 -20.47 -11.32 -5.52
N PHE A 101 -20.31 -10.27 -6.31
CA PHE A 101 -19.02 -9.65 -6.62
C PHE A 101 -18.99 -8.24 -6.06
N THR A 102 -17.98 -7.94 -5.25
CA THR A 102 -17.72 -6.58 -4.78
C THR A 102 -16.89 -5.84 -5.82
N TYR A 103 -17.18 -4.55 -6.03
CA TYR A 103 -16.39 -3.66 -6.87
C TYR A 103 -16.37 -2.24 -6.28
N VAL A 104 -15.33 -1.46 -6.58
CA VAL A 104 -15.33 -0.02 -6.28
C VAL A 104 -16.21 0.70 -7.31
N SER A 105 -17.10 1.59 -6.87
CA SER A 105 -17.97 2.35 -7.77
C SER A 105 -17.17 3.39 -8.57
N GLY A 106 -17.68 3.79 -9.73
CA GLY A 106 -17.00 4.79 -10.58
C GLY A 106 -16.80 6.12 -9.85
N ASP A 107 -17.80 6.56 -9.07
CA ASP A 107 -17.69 7.75 -8.22
C ASP A 107 -16.67 7.57 -7.07
N GLY A 108 -16.54 6.37 -6.52
CA GLY A 108 -15.52 6.04 -5.50
C GLY A 108 -14.10 6.11 -6.06
N VAL A 109 -13.89 5.60 -7.27
CA VAL A 109 -12.61 5.74 -8.00
C VAL A 109 -12.30 7.21 -8.24
N ILE A 110 -13.22 7.99 -8.80
CA ILE A 110 -13.03 9.42 -9.09
C ILE A 110 -12.72 10.20 -7.80
N ARG A 111 -13.48 10.00 -6.72
CA ARG A 111 -13.21 10.63 -5.42
C ARG A 111 -11.80 10.29 -4.92
N THR A 112 -11.42 9.02 -4.98
CA THR A 112 -10.09 8.57 -4.52
C THR A 112 -8.98 9.21 -5.34
N MET A 113 -9.10 9.21 -6.67
CA MET A 113 -8.13 9.86 -7.56
C MET A 113 -8.02 11.36 -7.28
N ASN A 114 -9.15 12.05 -7.09
CA ASN A 114 -9.17 13.47 -6.74
C ASN A 114 -8.53 13.75 -5.38
N SER A 115 -8.75 12.90 -4.37
CA SER A 115 -8.11 13.06 -3.06
C SER A 115 -6.59 12.88 -3.13
N VAL A 116 -6.12 11.94 -3.96
CA VAL A 116 -4.69 11.58 -4.01
C VAL A 116 -3.89 12.50 -4.94
N PHE A 117 -4.42 12.77 -6.14
CA PHE A 117 -3.71 13.51 -7.18
C PHE A 117 -4.22 14.95 -7.35
N GLY A 118 -5.37 15.30 -6.75
CA GLY A 118 -6.04 16.57 -7.01
C GLY A 118 -6.77 16.57 -8.35
N TYR A 119 -7.75 17.46 -8.51
CA TYR A 119 -8.60 17.51 -9.70
C TYR A 119 -7.84 17.74 -11.03
N GLY A 120 -6.69 18.42 -10.97
CA GLY A 120 -5.83 18.67 -12.13
C GLY A 120 -4.61 17.74 -12.23
N GLY A 121 -4.38 16.87 -11.25
CA GLY A 121 -3.19 16.01 -11.22
C GLY A 121 -3.39 14.65 -11.88
N TRP A 122 -4.57 14.37 -12.43
CA TRP A 122 -4.82 13.17 -13.23
C TRP A 122 -5.82 13.46 -14.36
N GLY A 123 -5.88 12.56 -15.34
CA GLY A 123 -6.84 12.63 -16.44
C GLY A 123 -7.22 11.25 -16.95
N SER A 124 -8.36 11.17 -17.63
CA SER A 124 -8.87 9.97 -18.28
C SER A 124 -9.10 10.22 -19.76
N GLU A 125 -8.69 9.29 -20.60
CA GLU A 125 -8.83 9.35 -22.06
C GLU A 125 -9.44 8.04 -22.58
N ILE A 126 -10.48 8.12 -23.40
CA ILE A 126 -11.00 6.96 -24.12
C ILE A 126 -10.13 6.77 -25.36
N THR A 127 -9.32 5.72 -25.38
CA THR A 127 -8.38 5.45 -26.48
C THR A 127 -8.94 4.51 -27.53
N MET A 128 -10.00 3.76 -27.19
CA MET A 128 -10.75 2.95 -28.14
C MET A 128 -12.21 2.82 -27.69
N GLU A 129 -13.14 2.84 -28.65
CA GLU A 129 -14.52 2.41 -28.50
C GLU A 129 -14.88 1.48 -29.67
N ARG A 130 -15.59 0.38 -29.38
CA ARG A 130 -16.05 -0.57 -30.41
C ARG A 130 -17.40 -1.16 -30.04
N LEU A 131 -18.39 -0.96 -30.92
CA LEU A 131 -19.62 -1.75 -30.92
C LEU A 131 -19.29 -3.17 -31.39
N VAL A 132 -19.58 -4.17 -30.55
CA VAL A 132 -19.30 -5.59 -30.85
C VAL A 132 -20.55 -6.44 -31.03
N TYR A 133 -21.70 -5.97 -30.55
CA TYR A 133 -22.98 -6.67 -30.68
C TYR A 133 -24.14 -5.68 -30.74
N CYS A 134 -25.08 -5.88 -31.68
CA CYS A 134 -26.28 -5.06 -31.84
C CYS A 134 -27.37 -5.84 -32.57
N GLU A 135 -28.21 -6.55 -31.83
CA GLU A 135 -29.31 -7.34 -32.39
C GLU A 135 -30.60 -7.17 -31.58
N GLN A 136 -31.72 -7.69 -32.11
CA GLN A 136 -32.96 -7.79 -31.36
C GLN A 136 -33.15 -9.21 -30.82
N ASP A 137 -33.57 -9.32 -29.55
CA ASP A 137 -34.00 -10.60 -28.99
C ASP A 137 -35.39 -11.02 -29.49
N ALA A 138 -35.83 -12.23 -29.11
CA ALA A 138 -37.16 -12.76 -29.47
C ALA A 138 -38.32 -11.86 -28.99
N LYS A 139 -38.08 -10.98 -28.01
CA LYS A 139 -39.05 -10.04 -27.46
C LYS A 139 -38.95 -8.64 -28.11
N LYS A 140 -38.24 -8.52 -29.24
CA LYS A 140 -38.01 -7.27 -29.98
C LYS A 140 -37.32 -6.18 -29.15
N ARG A 141 -36.53 -6.57 -28.13
CA ARG A 141 -35.67 -5.64 -27.39
C ARG A 141 -34.28 -5.64 -28.00
N TRP A 142 -33.66 -4.48 -28.05
CA TRP A 142 -32.28 -4.31 -28.51
C TRP A 142 -31.32 -4.83 -27.44
N VAL A 143 -30.43 -5.73 -27.83
CA VAL A 143 -29.32 -6.25 -27.04
C VAL A 143 -28.04 -5.71 -27.65
N ILE A 144 -27.31 -4.93 -26.86
CA ILE A 144 -26.17 -4.14 -27.34
C ILE A 144 -24.96 -4.40 -26.44
N GLY A 145 -23.81 -4.61 -27.07
CA GLY A 145 -22.53 -4.83 -26.41
C GLY A 145 -21.44 -3.91 -26.96
N TYR A 146 -20.70 -3.28 -26.05
CA TYR A 146 -19.55 -2.42 -26.35
C TYR A 146 -18.29 -2.92 -25.65
N LEU A 147 -17.16 -2.70 -26.31
CA LEU A 147 -15.83 -2.69 -25.70
C LEU A 147 -15.28 -1.27 -25.71
N ALA A 148 -14.59 -0.88 -24.65
CA ALA A 148 -13.87 0.38 -24.56
C ALA A 148 -12.47 0.15 -23.98
N THR A 149 -11.51 0.97 -24.40
CA THR A 149 -10.19 1.07 -23.77
C THR A 149 -10.03 2.46 -23.20
N VAL A 150 -9.64 2.55 -21.93
CA VAL A 150 -9.44 3.82 -21.24
C VAL A 150 -8.04 3.89 -20.68
N ARG A 151 -7.40 5.04 -20.88
CA ARG A 151 -6.11 5.41 -20.30
C ARG A 151 -6.29 6.41 -19.18
N ILE A 152 -5.69 6.12 -18.04
CA ILE A 152 -5.60 7.04 -16.89
C ILE A 152 -4.18 7.55 -16.82
N LYS A 153 -4.00 8.88 -16.85
CA LYS A 153 -2.70 9.57 -16.81
C LYS A 153 -2.57 10.32 -15.49
N ILE A 154 -1.39 10.29 -14.87
CA ILE A 154 -1.02 11.16 -13.76
C ILE A 154 -0.21 12.33 -14.34
N LEU A 155 -0.65 13.54 -14.03
CA LEU A 155 -0.16 14.80 -14.60
C LEU A 155 0.66 15.62 -13.59
N GLU A 156 0.92 15.06 -12.41
CA GLU A 156 1.54 15.79 -11.31
C GLU A 156 2.95 16.28 -11.65
N ASN A 157 3.13 17.59 -11.48
CA ASN A 157 4.33 18.41 -11.69
C ASN A 157 5.58 18.00 -10.89
N ASN A 158 5.43 17.08 -9.94
CA ASN A 158 6.50 16.61 -9.05
C ASN A 158 7.20 15.35 -9.58
N THR A 159 6.66 14.76 -10.64
CA THR A 159 7.36 13.70 -11.40
C THR A 159 8.35 14.42 -12.31
N SER A 160 9.61 14.00 -12.32
CA SER A 160 10.70 14.58 -13.14
C SER A 160 10.23 15.01 -14.54
N PRO A 161 10.78 16.08 -15.15
CA PRO A 161 10.42 16.49 -16.50
C PRO A 161 10.64 15.31 -17.47
N GLY A 162 9.55 14.61 -17.80
CA GLY A 162 9.61 13.32 -18.47
C GLY A 162 8.29 12.57 -18.33
N VAL A 163 7.81 12.08 -19.48
CA VAL A 163 6.64 11.22 -19.78
C VAL A 163 5.61 11.02 -18.64
N PRO A 164 4.35 11.47 -18.82
CA PRO A 164 3.29 11.23 -17.83
C PRO A 164 3.10 9.73 -17.57
N MET A 165 3.07 9.32 -16.30
CA MET A 165 2.77 7.94 -15.92
C MET A 165 1.32 7.62 -16.27
N PHE A 166 1.09 6.48 -16.92
CA PHE A 166 -0.27 6.07 -17.27
C PHE A 166 -0.46 4.56 -17.18
N HIS A 167 -1.71 4.16 -16.93
CA HIS A 167 -2.18 2.80 -17.10
C HIS A 167 -3.37 2.80 -18.06
N GLU A 168 -3.45 1.76 -18.89
CA GLU A 168 -4.51 1.58 -19.87
C GLU A 168 -5.06 0.16 -19.72
N ASP A 169 -6.39 0.03 -19.72
CA ASP A 169 -7.06 -1.27 -19.63
C ASP A 169 -8.37 -1.22 -20.45
N CYS A 170 -8.91 -2.39 -20.75
CA CYS A 170 -10.14 -2.55 -21.51
C CYS A 170 -11.32 -2.87 -20.58
N GLY A 171 -12.52 -2.46 -20.98
CA GLY A 171 -13.77 -2.73 -20.28
C GLY A 171 -14.85 -3.12 -21.26
N SER A 172 -15.88 -3.79 -20.74
CA SER A 172 -17.05 -4.16 -21.52
C SER A 172 -18.33 -3.64 -20.88
N GLY A 173 -19.34 -3.43 -21.73
CA GLY A 173 -20.64 -2.97 -21.29
C GLY A 173 -21.73 -3.54 -22.16
N GLU A 174 -22.79 -4.02 -21.51
CA GLU A 174 -23.93 -4.63 -22.17
C GLU A 174 -25.21 -3.98 -21.66
N ALA A 175 -26.20 -3.85 -22.53
CA ALA A 175 -27.52 -3.39 -22.16
C ALA A 175 -28.61 -4.03 -23.02
N ILE A 176 -29.78 -4.19 -22.42
CA ILE A 176 -31.00 -4.64 -23.08
C ILE A 176 -32.08 -3.60 -22.85
N ASP A 177 -32.66 -3.06 -23.92
CA ASP A 177 -33.73 -2.06 -23.84
C ASP A 177 -34.68 -2.18 -25.05
N SER A 178 -35.95 -1.80 -24.89
CA SER A 178 -36.88 -1.74 -26.03
C SER A 178 -36.55 -0.57 -26.96
N ASN A 179 -35.96 0.50 -26.43
CA ASN A 179 -35.46 1.64 -27.21
C ASN A 179 -33.98 1.45 -27.57
N LYS A 180 -33.66 1.48 -28.87
CA LYS A 180 -32.30 1.27 -29.38
C LYS A 180 -31.29 2.27 -28.82
N ILE A 181 -31.64 3.55 -28.76
CA ILE A 181 -30.76 4.63 -28.30
C ILE A 181 -30.45 4.45 -26.82
N HIS A 182 -31.45 4.10 -26.00
CA HIS A 182 -31.24 3.84 -24.58
C HIS A 182 -30.35 2.61 -24.33
N ALA A 183 -30.49 1.56 -25.15
CA ALA A 183 -29.59 0.40 -25.08
C ALA A 183 -28.14 0.81 -25.41
N HIS A 184 -27.92 1.61 -26.47
CA HIS A 184 -26.58 2.08 -26.83
C HIS A 184 -25.98 2.93 -25.70
N ASP A 185 -26.73 3.89 -25.18
CA ASP A 185 -26.28 4.80 -24.11
C ASP A 185 -25.85 4.03 -22.85
N LYS A 186 -26.68 3.09 -22.38
CA LYS A 186 -26.38 2.28 -21.19
C LYS A 186 -25.16 1.39 -21.40
N ALA A 187 -25.08 0.70 -22.54
CA ALA A 187 -23.99 -0.24 -22.82
C ALA A 187 -22.65 0.50 -22.94
N LEU A 188 -22.61 1.62 -23.68
CA LEU A 188 -21.39 2.41 -23.86
C LEU A 188 -20.92 3.03 -22.54
N LYS A 189 -21.82 3.64 -21.75
CA LYS A 189 -21.48 4.20 -20.42
C LYS A 189 -20.93 3.13 -19.48
N CYS A 190 -21.50 1.94 -19.48
CA CYS A 190 -20.97 0.80 -18.72
C CYS A 190 -19.56 0.42 -19.18
N ALA A 191 -19.33 0.28 -20.48
CA ALA A 191 -18.03 -0.13 -21.03
C ALA A 191 -16.91 0.85 -20.67
N VAL A 192 -17.15 2.15 -20.87
CA VAL A 192 -16.19 3.21 -20.53
C VAL A 192 -15.92 3.26 -19.02
N THR A 193 -16.97 3.17 -18.20
CA THR A 193 -16.80 3.19 -16.73
C THR A 193 -16.06 1.95 -16.24
N ASP A 194 -16.31 0.78 -16.83
CA ASP A 194 -15.59 -0.45 -16.48
C ASP A 194 -14.11 -0.35 -16.84
N ALA A 195 -13.79 0.10 -18.06
CA ALA A 195 -12.42 0.33 -18.51
C ALA A 195 -11.68 1.34 -17.60
N MET A 196 -12.33 2.44 -17.23
CA MET A 196 -11.77 3.45 -16.33
C MET A 196 -11.41 2.87 -14.95
N LYS A 197 -12.33 2.12 -14.32
CA LYS A 197 -12.06 1.47 -13.03
C LYS A 197 -10.92 0.45 -13.13
N ARG A 198 -10.86 -0.30 -14.24
CA ARG A 198 -9.82 -1.30 -14.50
C ARG A 198 -8.47 -0.69 -14.79
N ALA A 199 -8.39 0.45 -15.45
CA ALA A 199 -7.15 1.20 -15.57
C ALA A 199 -6.72 1.78 -14.22
N ALA A 200 -7.67 2.33 -13.45
CA ALA A 200 -7.39 2.97 -12.16
C ALA A 200 -6.86 2.00 -11.08
N ARG A 201 -7.31 0.73 -11.06
CA ARG A 201 -6.87 -0.25 -10.05
C ARG A 201 -5.35 -0.46 -10.02
N HIS A 202 -4.67 -0.24 -11.14
CA HIS A 202 -3.21 -0.45 -11.25
C HIS A 202 -2.41 0.57 -10.42
N PHE A 203 -3.04 1.68 -10.02
CA PHE A 203 -2.42 2.65 -9.12
C PHE A 203 -2.52 2.29 -7.63
N GLY A 204 -3.26 1.24 -7.24
CA GLY A 204 -3.22 0.76 -5.86
C GLY A 204 -4.41 -0.08 -5.39
N GLU A 205 -4.22 -0.70 -4.23
CA GLU A 205 -5.20 -1.51 -3.51
C GLU A 205 -6.53 -0.78 -3.33
N ARG A 206 -6.45 0.51 -2.97
CA ARG A 206 -7.61 1.36 -2.69
C ARG A 206 -8.51 1.60 -3.90
N LEU A 207 -7.95 1.54 -5.10
CA LEU A 207 -8.66 1.76 -6.36
C LEU A 207 -9.30 0.47 -6.89
N GLY A 208 -9.29 -0.60 -6.09
CA GLY A 208 -10.01 -1.84 -6.35
C GLY A 208 -9.12 -3.05 -6.57
N ASN A 209 -7.78 -2.91 -6.53
CA ASN A 209 -6.89 -4.07 -6.64
C ASN A 209 -7.10 -5.07 -5.50
N ALA A 210 -7.35 -4.59 -4.28
CA ALA A 210 -7.55 -5.42 -3.09
C ALA A 210 -8.73 -6.39 -3.22
N LEU A 211 -9.73 -6.05 -4.03
CA LEU A 211 -10.94 -6.85 -4.22
C LEU A 211 -10.70 -8.12 -5.07
N TYR A 212 -9.52 -8.26 -5.67
CA TYR A 212 -9.13 -9.49 -6.37
C TYR A 212 -8.56 -10.54 -5.42
N ILE A 213 -8.16 -10.14 -4.21
CA ILE A 213 -7.71 -11.07 -3.17
C ILE A 213 -8.92 -11.76 -2.55
N LYS A 214 -8.89 -13.09 -2.51
CA LYS A 214 -9.97 -13.89 -1.92
C LYS A 214 -10.19 -13.50 -0.46
N GLY A 215 -11.45 -13.25 -0.11
CA GLY A 215 -11.85 -12.84 1.24
C GLY A 215 -12.12 -11.34 1.36
N ASN A 216 -11.56 -10.50 0.50
CA ASN A 216 -11.89 -9.06 0.48
C ASN A 216 -13.25 -8.83 -0.19
N SER A 217 -14.11 -8.09 0.48
CA SER A 217 -15.49 -7.82 0.05
C SER A 217 -16.02 -6.54 0.70
N ILE A 218 -17.21 -6.09 0.30
CA ILE A 218 -17.87 -4.94 0.95
C ILE A 218 -18.14 -5.18 2.45
N ARG A 219 -18.29 -6.44 2.85
CA ARG A 219 -18.69 -6.81 4.21
C ARG A 219 -17.58 -6.56 5.22
N ASN A 220 -16.34 -6.80 4.81
CA ASN A 220 -15.15 -6.59 5.60
C ASN A 220 -14.34 -5.37 5.14
N ALA A 221 -14.81 -4.57 4.20
CA ALA A 221 -14.16 -3.30 3.84
C ALA A 221 -14.09 -2.35 5.06
N PRO A 222 -13.00 -1.59 5.24
CA PRO A 222 -12.90 -0.58 6.29
C PRO A 222 -13.99 0.49 6.14
N ILE A 223 -14.52 0.96 7.27
CA ILE A 223 -15.61 1.95 7.29
C ILE A 223 -15.05 3.37 7.09
N ASP A 224 -13.84 3.63 7.58
CA ASP A 224 -13.18 4.93 7.53
C ASP A 224 -11.66 4.79 7.27
N ASN A 225 -11.00 5.95 7.06
CA ASN A 225 -9.57 6.00 6.80
C ASN A 225 -8.72 5.54 7.98
N LYS A 226 -9.15 5.81 9.21
CA LYS A 226 -8.46 5.36 10.42
C LYS A 226 -8.33 3.83 10.41
N THR A 227 -9.46 3.15 10.27
CA THR A 227 -9.54 1.69 10.24
C THR A 227 -8.74 1.11 9.06
N ALA A 228 -8.76 1.78 7.91
CA ALA A 228 -8.01 1.35 6.74
C ALA A 228 -6.48 1.41 6.98
N LEU A 229 -6.00 2.50 7.59
CA LEU A 229 -4.60 2.69 7.96
C LEU A 229 -4.14 1.71 9.06
N ASP A 230 -4.95 1.54 10.11
CA ASP A 230 -4.67 0.59 11.19
C ASP A 230 -4.51 -0.85 10.68
N ARG A 231 -5.28 -1.23 9.66
CA ARG A 231 -5.18 -2.55 9.03
C ARG A 231 -3.94 -2.68 8.16
N LEU A 232 -3.60 -1.65 7.39
CA LEU A 232 -2.38 -1.65 6.59
C LEU A 232 -1.14 -1.81 7.48
N GLU A 233 -1.04 -1.03 8.56
CA GLU A 233 0.08 -1.09 9.51
C GLU A 233 0.18 -2.48 10.17
N LYS A 234 -0.95 -3.12 10.49
CA LYS A 234 -0.96 -4.50 11.01
C LYS A 234 -0.48 -5.53 9.99
N GLU A 235 -0.94 -5.45 8.74
CA GLU A 235 -0.51 -6.38 7.69
C GLU A 235 0.97 -6.19 7.33
N GLU A 236 1.45 -4.95 7.25
CA GLU A 236 2.88 -4.66 7.02
C GLU A 236 3.75 -5.23 8.15
N ASN A 237 3.36 -5.02 9.41
CA ASN A 237 4.08 -5.59 10.56
C ASN A 237 4.09 -7.12 10.51
N LYS A 238 2.98 -7.74 10.11
CA LYS A 238 2.89 -9.20 9.94
C LYS A 238 3.80 -9.71 8.83
N ILE A 239 3.91 -9.00 7.71
CA ILE A 239 4.78 -9.37 6.59
C ILE A 239 6.25 -9.21 6.97
N MET A 240 6.61 -8.11 7.65
CA MET A 240 8.00 -7.77 7.95
C MET A 240 8.56 -8.51 9.16
N PHE A 241 7.74 -8.74 10.19
CA PHE A 241 8.19 -9.26 11.48
C PHE A 241 7.43 -10.51 11.94
N GLY A 242 6.59 -11.10 11.09
CA GLY A 242 5.73 -12.23 11.44
C GLY A 242 4.55 -11.86 12.34
N ASP A 243 3.70 -12.84 12.67
CA ASP A 243 2.61 -12.62 13.61
C ASP A 243 3.16 -12.49 15.04
N GLN A 244 3.35 -11.23 15.47
CA GLN A 244 3.85 -10.88 16.80
C GLN A 244 2.99 -11.44 17.95
N THR A 245 1.70 -11.68 17.71
CA THR A 245 0.81 -12.29 18.71
C THR A 245 1.14 -13.77 18.88
N GLN A 246 1.34 -14.49 17.77
CA GLN A 246 1.79 -15.88 17.80
C GLN A 246 3.19 -15.98 18.40
N LEU A 247 4.09 -15.06 18.06
CA LEU A 247 5.44 -15.06 18.60
C LEU A 247 5.43 -14.87 20.12
N LYS A 248 4.65 -13.90 20.64
CA LYS A 248 4.48 -13.72 22.09
C LYS A 248 3.88 -14.95 22.77
N ALA A 249 2.83 -15.53 22.20
CA ALA A 249 2.21 -16.74 22.76
C ALA A 249 3.20 -17.91 22.82
N GLN A 250 4.02 -18.11 21.78
CA GLN A 250 5.07 -19.13 21.76
C GLN A 250 6.15 -18.87 22.82
N LEU A 251 6.55 -17.60 23.00
CA LEU A 251 7.50 -17.22 24.06
C LEU A 251 6.93 -17.47 25.46
N GLU A 252 5.66 -17.16 25.69
CA GLU A 252 4.97 -17.41 26.97
C GLU A 252 4.83 -18.91 27.26
N GLU A 253 4.46 -19.72 26.27
CA GLU A 253 4.42 -21.18 26.39
C GLU A 253 5.80 -21.77 26.69
N GLN A 254 6.86 -21.30 26.02
CA GLN A 254 8.22 -21.74 26.30
C GLN A 254 8.67 -21.40 27.72
N GLN A 255 8.32 -20.21 28.22
CA GLN A 255 8.61 -19.81 29.60
C GLN A 255 7.86 -20.68 30.61
N GLN A 256 6.60 -21.01 30.34
CA GLN A 256 5.82 -21.90 31.22
C GLN A 256 6.39 -23.33 31.22
N GLN A 257 6.79 -23.85 30.07
CA GLN A 257 7.43 -25.17 29.98
C GLN A 257 8.78 -25.21 30.72
N GLN A 258 9.59 -24.15 30.63
CA GLN A 258 10.85 -24.05 31.39
C GLN A 258 10.60 -24.00 32.90
N GLN A 259 9.59 -23.26 33.36
CA GLN A 259 9.23 -23.21 34.78
C GLN A 259 8.71 -24.56 35.29
N GLN A 260 7.93 -25.29 34.50
CA GLN A 260 7.46 -26.63 34.85
C GLN A 260 8.61 -27.64 34.93
N GLN A 261 9.53 -27.64 33.96
CA GLN A 261 10.72 -28.51 34.00
C GLN A 261 11.63 -28.22 35.20
N GLN A 262 11.80 -26.94 35.57
CA GLN A 262 12.54 -26.57 36.78
C GLN A 262 11.81 -27.00 38.06
N ALA A 263 10.48 -26.95 38.09
CA ALA A 263 9.69 -27.43 39.21
C ALA A 263 9.76 -28.97 39.36
N GLU A 264 9.75 -29.71 38.25
CA GLU A 264 9.90 -31.17 38.24
C GLU A 264 11.29 -31.61 38.69
N GLN A 265 12.36 -30.96 38.22
CA GLN A 265 13.74 -31.23 38.68
C GLN A 265 13.95 -30.90 40.18
N ASN A 266 13.27 -29.89 40.71
CA ASN A 266 13.32 -29.57 42.14
C ASN A 266 12.41 -30.47 42.99
N GLY A 267 11.34 -31.04 42.41
CA GLY A 267 10.46 -31.99 43.08
C GLY A 267 11.08 -33.39 43.25
N ASP A 268 11.92 -33.83 42.31
CA ASP A 268 12.61 -35.13 42.39
C ASP A 268 13.71 -35.16 43.47
N ASN A 269 14.33 -34.01 43.76
CA ASN A 269 15.24 -33.87 44.91
C ASN A 269 14.53 -33.90 46.28
N GLY A 270 13.20 -33.79 46.33
CA GLY A 270 12.42 -33.83 47.57
C GLY A 270 12.01 -35.25 48.03
N VAL A 271 11.98 -36.22 47.11
CA VAL A 271 11.55 -37.60 47.43
C VAL A 271 12.70 -38.46 47.95
N SER A 272 13.96 -38.14 47.61
CA SER A 272 15.14 -38.86 48.14
C SER A 272 15.35 -38.68 49.66
N SER A 273 14.79 -37.63 50.26
CA SER A 273 14.89 -37.35 51.70
C SER A 273 13.84 -38.04 52.58
N ALA A 274 12.78 -38.64 52.02
CA ALA A 274 11.71 -39.26 52.81
C ALA A 274 11.87 -40.79 53.00
N GLU A 275 12.57 -41.49 52.11
CA GLU A 275 12.83 -42.93 52.26
C GLU A 275 14.11 -43.26 53.07
N GLN A 276 14.94 -42.26 53.38
CA GLN A 276 16.11 -42.44 54.25
C GLN A 276 15.83 -42.29 55.76
N GLN A 277 14.59 -42.07 56.20
CA GLN A 277 14.26 -41.94 57.62
C GLN A 277 13.58 -43.17 58.26
N GLN A 278 13.32 -44.25 57.51
CA GLN A 278 12.89 -45.53 58.09
C GLN A 278 13.98 -46.62 58.11
N GLY A 279 15.16 -46.38 57.52
CA GLY A 279 16.30 -47.31 57.57
C GLY A 279 17.29 -47.08 58.73
N VAL A 280 17.19 -45.97 59.47
CA VAL A 280 18.22 -45.56 60.45
C VAL A 280 17.92 -46.03 61.89
N ASN A 281 16.70 -46.51 62.18
CA ASN A 281 16.32 -46.90 63.54
C ASN A 281 16.68 -48.34 63.95
N ILE A 282 17.34 -49.13 63.11
CA ILE A 282 17.81 -50.49 63.46
C ILE A 282 19.32 -50.54 63.76
N SER A 283 20.13 -49.59 63.29
CA SER A 283 21.59 -49.61 63.53
C SER A 283 22.05 -48.95 64.84
N ASN A 284 21.23 -48.11 65.47
CA ASN A 284 21.65 -47.40 66.70
C ASN A 284 21.56 -48.23 67.99
N ASN A 285 20.99 -49.44 67.96
CA ASN A 285 20.95 -50.35 69.12
C ASN A 285 22.09 -51.38 69.15
N ALA A 286 22.91 -51.48 68.10
CA ALA A 286 24.03 -52.41 68.05
C ALA A 286 25.36 -51.80 68.56
N GLU A 287 25.52 -50.47 68.49
CA GLU A 287 26.76 -49.81 68.93
C GLU A 287 26.80 -49.47 70.43
N GLN A 288 25.65 -49.47 71.13
CA GLN A 288 25.60 -49.27 72.59
C GLN A 288 25.86 -50.54 73.41
N ARG A 289 25.90 -51.74 72.78
CA ARG A 289 26.26 -52.98 73.48
C ARG A 289 27.74 -53.34 73.41
N ASN A 290 28.49 -52.80 72.45
CA ASN A 290 29.93 -53.09 72.29
C ASN A 290 30.86 -52.16 73.09
N ASN A 291 30.36 -51.04 73.62
CA ASN A 291 31.19 -50.09 74.38
C ASN A 291 31.19 -50.36 75.90
N SER A 292 30.28 -51.18 76.41
CA SER A 292 30.23 -51.60 77.82
C SER A 292 31.12 -52.81 78.13
N GLU A 293 31.52 -53.60 77.12
CA GLU A 293 32.42 -54.77 77.30
C GLU A 293 33.91 -54.43 77.11
N ARG A 294 34.24 -53.27 76.51
CA ARG A 294 35.63 -52.81 76.35
C ARG A 294 36.19 -52.09 77.57
N ASN A 295 35.34 -51.49 78.41
CA ASN A 295 35.77 -50.76 79.60
C ASN A 295 35.98 -51.66 80.84
N THR A 296 35.48 -52.89 80.84
CA THR A 296 35.70 -53.88 81.92
C THR A 296 36.99 -54.69 81.75
N LEU A 297 37.56 -54.77 80.55
CA LEU A 297 38.81 -55.50 80.27
C LEU A 297 40.08 -54.64 80.44
N GLN A 298 39.95 -53.31 80.51
CA GLN A 298 41.10 -52.42 80.74
C GLN A 298 41.36 -52.12 82.22
N GLN A 299 40.46 -52.53 83.13
CA GLN A 299 40.61 -52.36 84.58
C GLN A 299 41.13 -53.61 85.32
N GLN A 300 41.35 -54.73 84.62
CA GLN A 300 41.96 -55.95 85.19
C GLN A 300 43.45 -56.15 84.86
N GLN A 301 44.08 -55.24 84.10
CA GLN A 301 45.53 -55.28 83.80
C GLN A 301 46.37 -54.26 84.60
N GLN A 302 45.82 -53.67 85.67
CA GLN A 302 46.55 -52.79 86.60
C GLN A 302 46.59 -53.31 88.05
N GLN A 303 46.42 -54.62 88.28
CA GLN A 303 46.65 -55.25 89.60
C GLN A 303 47.62 -56.44 89.57
N GLN A 304 48.59 -56.44 88.65
CA GLN A 304 49.79 -57.27 88.78
C GLN A 304 51.04 -56.48 88.38
N GLN A 305 51.42 -55.55 89.25
CA GLN A 305 52.79 -55.23 89.67
C GLN A 305 52.74 -54.22 90.82
#